data_AF-A0A2X2T629-F1
#
_entry.id   AF-A0A2X2T629-F1
#
_cell.length_a   1.000
_cell.length_b   1.000
_cell.length_c   1.000
_cell.angle_alpha   90.00
_cell.angle_beta   90.00
_cell.angle_gamma   90.00
#
_symmetry.space_group_name_H-M   'P 1'
#
loop_
_entity.id
_entity.type
_entity.pdbx_description
1 polymer ?
#
loop_
_entity_poly.entity_id
_entity_poly.type
_entity_poly.pdbx_seq_one_letter_code
_entity_poly.pdbx_strand_id
1 'polypeptide(L)'
;MPWKKIPLDDDLRAAIELAQRIKKEGRRRQIQLIGKMMRSRDMDPIRQALDKLKNRHNQQVSLFHKLEALRDRLVEEGDEAMSEVLRLYPQADRQQLRVLIRNAQKEKAANKPPKSYRQIFSYLRELAEEQES
;
A
#
# COMPACT_ATOMS: atom_id res chain seq x y z
N MET A 1 3.29 -11.24 12.36
CA MET A 1 3.81 -12.16 11.31
C MET A 1 2.64 -12.59 10.41
N PRO A 2 2.58 -12.15 9.15
CA PRO A 2 1.44 -12.35 8.22
C PRO A 2 1.14 -13.83 7.88
N TRP A 3 2.04 -14.76 8.26
CA TRP A 3 1.97 -16.19 7.92
C TRP A 3 1.03 -17.03 8.81
N LYS A 4 0.50 -16.48 9.91
CA LYS A 4 -0.43 -17.21 10.80
C LYS A 4 -1.80 -17.51 10.16
N LYS A 5 -2.14 -16.86 9.04
CA LYS A 5 -3.43 -17.04 8.33
C LYS A 5 -3.37 -18.00 7.14
N ILE A 6 -2.19 -18.58 6.87
CA ILE A 6 -2.02 -19.56 5.79
C ILE A 6 -2.08 -20.95 6.44
N PRO A 7 -2.91 -21.88 5.94
CA PRO A 7 -2.96 -23.26 6.43
C PRO A 7 -1.67 -23.98 6.01
N LEU A 8 -0.63 -23.79 6.81
CA LEU A 8 0.65 -24.48 6.69
C LEU A 8 0.72 -25.48 7.86
N ASP A 9 1.06 -26.72 7.56
CA ASP A 9 1.43 -27.64 8.62
C ASP A 9 2.81 -27.32 9.19
N ASP A 10 3.14 -28.01 10.28
CA ASP A 10 4.33 -27.69 11.07
C ASP A 10 5.63 -27.92 10.29
N ASP A 11 5.68 -28.95 9.45
CA ASP A 11 6.84 -29.25 8.60
C ASP A 11 7.09 -28.16 7.56
N LEU A 12 6.04 -27.71 6.86
CA LEU A 12 6.16 -26.65 5.85
C LEU A 12 6.48 -25.30 6.50
N ARG A 13 5.95 -25.02 7.69
CA ARG A 13 6.26 -23.83 8.48
C ARG A 13 7.73 -23.81 8.90
N ALA A 14 8.23 -24.90 9.46
CA ALA A 14 9.64 -25.02 9.86
C ALA A 14 10.58 -24.86 8.67
N ALA A 15 10.24 -25.44 7.52
CA ALA A 15 11.02 -25.30 6.30
C ALA A 15 11.09 -23.85 5.79
N ILE A 16 9.99 -23.09 5.87
CA ILE A 16 9.92 -21.67 5.49
C ILE A 16 10.73 -20.80 6.46
N GLU A 17 10.62 -21.01 7.77
CA GLU A 17 11.41 -20.28 8.77
C GLU A 17 12.91 -20.51 8.58
N LEU A 18 13.29 -21.75 8.27
CA LEU A 18 14.67 -22.10 7.95
C LEU A 18 15.15 -21.40 6.68
N ALA A 19 14.32 -21.32 5.62
CA ALA A 19 14.64 -20.57 4.40
C ALA A 19 14.87 -19.07 4.63
N GLN A 20 14.23 -18.47 5.64
CA GLN A 20 14.43 -17.06 5.98
C GLN A 20 15.77 -16.81 6.69
N ARG A 21 16.32 -17.81 7.39
CA ARG A 21 17.58 -17.69 8.15
C ARG A 21 18.82 -18.01 7.30
N ILE A 22 18.68 -18.90 6.30
CA ILE A 22 19.81 -19.34 5.46
C ILE A 22 20.08 -18.33 4.33
N LYS A 23 21.36 -18.13 3.97
CA LYS A 23 21.82 -17.25 2.87
C LYS A 23 22.42 -18.06 1.71
N LYS A 24 22.57 -17.40 0.54
CA LYS A 24 23.27 -17.94 -0.65
C LYS A 24 22.72 -19.31 -1.11
N GLU A 25 23.60 -20.24 -1.49
CA GLU A 25 23.24 -21.56 -2.03
C GLU A 25 22.36 -22.40 -1.09
N GLY A 26 22.53 -22.26 0.23
CA GLY A 26 21.68 -22.96 1.20
C GLY A 26 20.21 -22.50 1.11
N ARG A 27 19.97 -21.22 0.81
CA ARG A 27 18.61 -20.71 0.58
C ARG A 27 18.01 -21.26 -0.70
N ARG A 28 18.80 -21.35 -1.77
CA ARG A 28 18.37 -21.91 -3.06
C ARG A 28 17.92 -23.36 -2.91
N ARG A 29 18.72 -24.19 -2.21
CA ARG A 29 18.37 -25.58 -1.92
C ARG A 29 17.13 -25.69 -1.03
N GLN A 30 17.02 -24.84 -0.01
CA GLN A 30 15.85 -24.84 0.87
C GLN A 30 14.56 -24.48 0.12
N ILE A 31 14.61 -23.54 -0.83
CA ILE A 31 13.47 -23.20 -1.69
C ILE A 31 13.04 -24.39 -2.55
N GLN A 32 13.99 -25.17 -3.08
CA GLN A 32 13.69 -26.37 -3.86
C GLN A 32 13.03 -27.46 -3.00
N LEU A 33 13.49 -27.65 -1.76
CA LEU A 33 12.88 -28.56 -0.80
C LEU A 33 11.43 -28.16 -0.49
N ILE A 34 11.21 -26.87 -0.19
CA ILE A 34 9.86 -26.32 0.02
C ILE A 34 8.98 -26.59 -1.21
N GLY A 35 9.48 -26.36 -2.43
CA GLY A 35 8.74 -26.65 -3.66
C GLY A 35 8.44 -28.14 -3.88
N LYS A 36 9.27 -29.05 -3.36
CA LYS A 36 8.96 -30.49 -3.35
C LYS A 36 7.86 -30.82 -2.32
N MET A 37 7.94 -30.25 -1.12
CA MET A 37 6.95 -30.41 -0.06
C MET A 37 5.59 -29.84 -0.44
N MET A 38 5.55 -28.76 -1.20
CA MET A 38 4.29 -28.17 -1.70
C MET A 38 3.61 -29.04 -2.74
N ARG A 39 4.36 -29.74 -3.61
CA ARG A 39 3.80 -30.61 -4.67
C ARG A 39 3.13 -31.87 -4.14
N SER A 40 3.46 -32.31 -2.94
CA SER A 40 2.84 -33.47 -2.28
C SER A 40 1.61 -33.10 -1.44
N ARG A 41 1.11 -31.86 -1.54
CA ARG A 41 0.01 -31.32 -0.73
C ARG A 41 -1.05 -30.70 -1.64
N ASP A 42 -2.27 -30.60 -1.13
CA ASP A 42 -3.29 -29.74 -1.74
C ASP A 42 -2.86 -28.27 -1.59
N MET A 43 -2.52 -27.65 -2.71
CA MET A 43 -1.99 -26.29 -2.79
C MET A 43 -3.07 -25.24 -2.94
N ASP A 44 -4.31 -25.61 -3.24
CA ASP A 44 -5.38 -24.66 -3.55
C ASP A 44 -5.71 -23.73 -2.37
N PRO A 45 -5.83 -24.21 -1.12
CA PRO A 45 -6.07 -23.34 0.03
C PRO A 45 -4.93 -22.34 0.30
N ILE A 46 -3.67 -22.78 0.11
CA ILE A 46 -2.48 -21.94 0.29
C ILE A 46 -2.43 -20.88 -0.81
N ARG A 47 -2.70 -21.26 -2.05
CA ARG A 47 -2.72 -20.36 -3.21
C ARG A 47 -3.82 -19.32 -3.08
N GLN A 48 -5.04 -19.73 -2.71
CA GLN A 48 -6.15 -18.80 -2.47
C GLN A 48 -5.84 -17.82 -1.32
N ALA A 49 -5.22 -18.29 -0.22
CA ALA A 49 -4.81 -17.42 0.87
C ALA A 49 -3.75 -16.41 0.43
N LEU A 50 -2.75 -16.85 -0.36
CA LEU A 50 -1.72 -15.99 -0.92
C LEU A 50 -2.27 -14.98 -1.94
N ASP A 51 -3.21 -15.38 -2.80
CA ASP A 51 -3.84 -14.51 -3.78
C ASP A 51 -4.71 -13.45 -3.10
N LYS A 52 -5.45 -13.81 -2.05
CA LYS A 52 -6.17 -12.84 -1.21
C LYS A 52 -5.23 -11.83 -0.54
N LEU A 53 -4.08 -12.29 -0.05
CA LEU A 53 -3.04 -11.44 0.54
C LEU A 53 -2.38 -10.51 -0.51
N LYS A 54 -2.03 -11.04 -1.68
CA LYS A 54 -1.45 -10.28 -2.79
C LYS A 54 -2.42 -9.24 -3.34
N ASN A 55 -3.69 -9.59 -3.52
CA ASN A 55 -4.71 -8.65 -3.99
C ASN A 55 -4.85 -7.47 -3.03
N ARG A 56 -4.90 -7.72 -1.72
CA ARG A 56 -4.98 -6.66 -0.72
C ARG A 56 -3.74 -5.76 -0.70
N HIS A 57 -2.55 -6.30 -0.94
CA HIS A 57 -1.32 -5.51 -1.01
C HIS A 57 -1.26 -4.68 -2.31
N ASN A 58 -1.60 -5.29 -3.44
CA ASN A 58 -1.64 -4.60 -4.74
C ASN A 58 -2.68 -3.48 -4.77
N GLN A 59 -3.83 -3.68 -4.11
CA GLN A 59 -4.86 -2.65 -3.95
C GLN A 59 -4.34 -1.46 -3.14
N GLN A 60 -3.67 -1.70 -2.01
CA GLN A 60 -3.07 -0.63 -1.21
C GLN A 60 -1.98 0.14 -1.97
N VAL A 61 -1.12 -0.55 -2.72
CA VAL A 61 -0.08 0.10 -3.55
C VAL A 61 -0.73 0.95 -4.65
N SER A 62 -1.77 0.43 -5.31
CA SER A 62 -2.50 1.19 -6.33
C SER A 62 -3.20 2.41 -5.75
N LEU A 63 -3.83 2.29 -4.57
CA LEU A 63 -4.44 3.40 -3.88
C LEU A 63 -3.40 4.48 -3.53
N PHE A 64 -2.26 4.08 -2.98
CA PHE A 64 -1.18 5.00 -2.64
C PHE A 64 -0.74 5.84 -3.85
N HIS A 65 -0.49 5.21 -4.99
CA HIS A 65 -0.11 5.93 -6.22
C HIS A 65 -1.23 6.83 -6.76
N LYS A 66 -2.50 6.44 -6.63
CA LYS A 66 -3.64 7.31 -6.98
C LYS A 66 -3.66 8.56 -6.09
N LEU A 67 -3.44 8.41 -4.79
CA LEU A 67 -3.40 9.54 -3.85
C LEU A 67 -2.19 10.45 -4.11
N GLU A 68 -1.04 9.89 -4.49
CA GLU A 68 0.13 10.68 -4.90
C GLU A 68 -0.16 11.52 -6.14
N ALA A 69 -0.71 10.90 -7.19
CA ALA A 69 -1.08 11.60 -8.42
C ALA A 69 -2.12 12.70 -8.16
N LEU A 70 -3.10 12.43 -7.29
CA LEU A 70 -4.12 13.40 -6.93
C LEU A 70 -3.53 14.59 -6.15
N ARG A 71 -2.64 14.34 -5.19
CA ARG A 71 -1.88 15.40 -4.49
C ARG A 71 -1.11 16.27 -5.48
N ASP A 72 -0.41 15.66 -6.43
CA ASP A 72 0.42 16.39 -7.38
C ASP A 72 -0.44 17.33 -8.23
N ARG A 73 -1.56 16.82 -8.75
CA ARG A 73 -2.56 17.61 -9.46
C ARG A 73 -3.18 18.71 -8.61
N LEU A 74 -3.46 18.46 -7.33
CA LEU A 74 -3.98 19.50 -6.43
C LEU A 74 -3.02 20.69 -6.28
N VAL A 75 -1.71 20.44 -6.26
CA VAL A 75 -0.72 21.51 -6.17
C VAL A 75 -0.52 22.21 -7.51
N GLU A 76 -0.68 21.53 -8.63
CA GLU A 76 -0.51 22.09 -9.98
C GLU A 76 -1.76 22.81 -10.51
N GLU A 77 -2.91 22.16 -10.43
CA GLU A 77 -4.20 22.63 -10.97
C GLU A 77 -5.05 23.39 -9.93
N GLY A 78 -4.78 23.23 -8.64
CA GLY A 78 -5.47 23.97 -7.57
C GLY A 78 -6.95 23.62 -7.43
N ASP A 79 -7.81 24.63 -7.57
CA ASP A 79 -9.26 24.51 -7.37
C ASP A 79 -9.93 23.59 -8.41
N GLU A 80 -9.35 23.45 -9.61
CA GLU A 80 -9.87 22.53 -10.65
C GLU A 80 -9.77 21.07 -10.19
N ALA A 81 -8.59 20.63 -9.74
CA ALA A 81 -8.38 19.30 -9.18
C ALA A 81 -9.14 19.08 -7.86
N MET A 82 -9.40 20.14 -7.08
CA MET A 82 -10.16 20.04 -5.83
C MET A 82 -11.59 19.54 -6.09
N SER A 83 -12.21 19.89 -7.21
CA SER A 83 -13.55 19.41 -7.56
C SER A 83 -13.62 17.88 -7.67
N GLU A 84 -12.56 17.26 -8.20
CA GLU A 84 -12.44 15.81 -8.30
C GLU A 84 -12.32 15.16 -6.92
N VAL A 85 -11.55 15.75 -6.01
CA VAL A 85 -11.41 15.27 -4.63
C VAL A 85 -12.76 15.30 -3.92
N LEU A 86 -13.53 16.39 -4.04
CA LEU A 86 -14.85 16.51 -3.41
C LEU A 86 -15.87 15.55 -4.02
N ARG A 87 -15.70 15.16 -5.29
CA ARG A 87 -16.53 14.12 -5.92
C ARG A 87 -16.18 12.73 -5.41
N LEU A 88 -14.88 12.45 -5.23
CA LEU A 88 -14.40 11.15 -4.71
C LEU A 88 -14.64 11.00 -3.21
N TYR A 89 -14.52 12.09 -2.46
CA TYR A 89 -14.65 12.15 -1.01
C TYR A 89 -15.61 13.29 -0.62
N PRO A 90 -16.94 13.05 -0.66
CA PRO A 90 -17.94 14.08 -0.37
C PRO A 90 -17.86 14.67 1.05
N GLN A 91 -17.25 13.93 1.99
CA GLN A 91 -17.02 14.36 3.37
C GLN A 91 -15.79 15.26 3.55
N ALA A 92 -15.00 15.47 2.50
CA ALA A 92 -13.79 16.28 2.58
C ALA A 92 -14.11 17.76 2.89
N ASP A 93 -13.36 18.31 3.84
CA ASP A 93 -13.38 19.72 4.18
C ASP A 93 -12.70 20.53 3.07
N ARG A 94 -13.54 21.14 2.23
CA ARG A 94 -13.12 22.02 1.14
C ARG A 94 -12.24 23.17 1.61
N GLN A 95 -12.53 23.76 2.77
CA GLN A 95 -11.78 24.92 3.27
C GLN A 95 -10.38 24.50 3.72
N GLN A 96 -10.28 23.39 4.46
CA GLN A 96 -9.00 22.81 4.87
C GLN A 96 -8.14 22.46 3.65
N LEU A 97 -8.72 21.75 2.67
CA LEU A 97 -8.00 21.32 1.47
C LEU A 97 -7.48 22.53 0.67
N ARG A 98 -8.31 23.57 0.48
CA ARG A 98 -7.91 24.80 -0.21
C ARG A 98 -6.79 25.57 0.51
N VAL A 99 -6.76 25.54 1.84
CA VAL A 99 -5.66 26.14 2.62
C VAL A 99 -4.37 25.34 2.40
N LEU A 100 -4.43 24.01 2.47
CA LEU A 100 -3.28 23.14 2.25
C LEU A 100 -2.68 23.32 0.84
N ILE A 101 -3.53 23.37 -0.18
CA ILE A 101 -3.12 23.60 -1.58
C ILE A 101 -2.36 24.92 -1.72
N ARG A 102 -2.96 26.04 -1.26
CA ARG A 102 -2.33 27.36 -1.36
C ARG A 102 -0.99 27.43 -0.63
N ASN A 103 -0.90 26.77 0.53
CA ASN A 103 0.36 26.71 1.28
C ASN A 103 1.41 25.88 0.56
N ALA A 104 1.04 24.73 -0.02
CA ALA A 104 1.95 23.89 -0.79
C ALA A 104 2.48 24.62 -2.04
N GLN A 105 1.62 25.35 -2.75
CA GLN A 105 2.03 26.19 -3.88
C GLN A 105 3.01 27.30 -3.47
N LYS A 106 2.74 27.99 -2.34
CA LYS A 106 3.64 29.00 -1.78
C LYS A 106 4.98 28.40 -1.34
N GLU A 107 4.97 27.22 -0.72
CA GLU A 107 6.18 26.50 -0.32
C GLU A 107 7.02 26.12 -1.55
N LYS A 108 6.38 25.58 -2.60
CA LYS A 108 7.03 25.24 -3.89
C LYS A 108 7.65 26.48 -4.54
N ALA A 109 6.90 27.58 -4.63
CA ALA A 109 7.36 28.83 -5.24
C ALA A 109 8.52 29.48 -4.45
N ALA A 110 8.51 29.36 -3.12
CA ALA A 110 9.56 29.90 -2.25
C ALA A 110 10.72 28.92 -1.99
N ASN A 111 10.75 27.78 -2.68
CA ASN A 111 11.71 26.68 -2.50
C ASN A 111 11.88 26.26 -1.03
N LYS A 112 10.77 26.26 -0.28
CA LYS A 112 10.70 25.88 1.13
C LYS A 112 10.48 24.38 1.28
N PRO A 113 10.78 23.79 2.45
CA PRO A 113 10.44 22.40 2.73
C PRO A 113 8.94 22.13 2.46
N PRO A 114 8.59 21.02 1.77
CA PRO A 114 7.25 20.75 1.27
C PRO A 114 6.36 20.16 2.38
N LYS A 115 6.11 20.95 3.43
CA LYS A 115 5.33 20.52 4.59
C LYS A 115 3.86 20.31 4.20
N SER A 116 3.26 21.32 3.57
CA SER A 116 1.84 21.29 3.19
C SER A 116 1.57 20.23 2.13
N TYR A 117 2.51 19.99 1.23
CA TYR A 117 2.46 18.88 0.26
C TYR A 117 2.35 17.51 0.93
N ARG A 118 3.14 17.26 1.98
CA ARG A 118 3.02 16.02 2.79
C ARG A 118 1.69 15.96 3.56
N GLN A 119 1.20 17.10 4.04
CA GLN A 119 -0.10 17.17 4.73
C GLN A 119 -1.28 16.87 3.80
N ILE A 120 -1.24 17.32 2.54
CA ILE A 120 -2.25 16.94 1.53
C ILE A 120 -2.30 15.42 1.39
N PHE A 121 -1.14 14.75 1.29
CA PHE A 121 -1.10 13.29 1.19
C PHE A 121 -1.72 12.60 2.41
N SER A 122 -1.35 13.03 3.63
CA SER A 122 -1.93 12.46 4.87
C SER A 122 -3.45 12.62 4.88
N TYR A 123 -3.93 13.82 4.53
CA TYR A 123 -5.35 14.12 4.51
C TYR A 123 -6.12 13.28 3.49
N LEU A 124 -5.60 13.13 2.27
CA LEU A 124 -6.19 12.26 1.25
C LEU A 124 -6.21 10.79 1.68
N ARG A 125 -5.18 10.34 2.40
CA ARG A 125 -5.15 8.98 2.94
C ARG A 125 -6.20 8.77 4.02
N GLU A 126 -6.35 9.72 4.94
CA GLU A 126 -7.39 9.70 5.98
C GLU A 126 -8.78 9.62 5.35
N LEU A 127 -9.07 10.43 4.32
CA LEU A 127 -10.35 10.39 3.60
C LEU A 127 -10.60 9.04 2.90
N ALA A 128 -9.55 8.42 2.34
CA ALA A 128 -9.66 7.11 1.70
C ALA A 128 -9.90 5.98 2.72
N GLU A 129 -9.23 6.04 3.88
CA GLU A 129 -9.42 5.09 4.99
C GLU A 129 -10.83 5.21 5.59
N GLU A 130 -11.36 6.42 5.72
CA GLU A 130 -12.73 6.68 6.20
C GLU A 130 -13.80 6.18 5.22
N GLN A 131 -13.55 6.18 3.91
CA GLN A 131 -14.50 5.63 2.92
C GLN A 131 -14.51 4.09 2.88
N GLU A 132 -13.39 3.45 3.22
CA GLU A 132 -13.29 1.98 3.27
C GLU A 132 -13.78 1.38 4.61
N SER A 133 -14.05 2.22 5.62
CA SER A 133 -14.50 1.85 6.96
C SER A 133 -16.02 1.81 7.08
#